data_AF-A0A849GYJ9-F1
#
_entry.id   AF-A0A849GYJ9-F1
#
_cell.length_a   1.000
_cell.length_b   1.000
_cell.length_c   1.000
_cell.angle_alpha   90.00
_cell.angle_beta   90.00
_cell.angle_gamma   90.00
#
_symmetry.space_group_name_H-M   'P 1'
#
loop_
_entity.id
_entity.type
_entity.pdbx_description
1 polymer ?
#
loop_
_entity_poly.entity_id
_entity_poly.type
_entity_poly.pdbx_seq_one_letter_code
_entity_poly.pdbx_strand_id
1 'polypeptide(L)' 'MFRLTVLAAALAAPLAATAQDLPTSPYLPLSMALDAASAALAACADEGHNASVAVVSRDGATKVLLKADNSGPHTAS' A
#
# COMPACT_ATOMS: atom_id res chain seq x y z
N MET A 1 2.63 47.70 -37.92
CA MET A 1 2.51 47.93 -36.46
C MET A 1 1.67 46.85 -35.77
N PHE A 2 0.51 46.45 -36.32
CA PHE A 2 -0.30 45.32 -35.79
C PHE A 2 0.39 43.94 -35.74
N ARG A 3 1.36 43.69 -36.64
CA ARG A 3 2.09 42.41 -36.65
C ARG A 3 3.00 42.19 -35.44
N LEU A 4 3.55 43.28 -34.90
CA LEU A 4 4.47 43.22 -33.75
C LEU A 4 3.71 43.04 -32.43
N THR A 5 2.50 43.60 -32.34
CA THR A 5 1.64 43.49 -31.15
C THR A 5 1.03 42.10 -30.97
N VAL A 6 0.74 41.38 -32.06
CA VAL A 6 0.24 39.99 -32.00
C VAL A 6 1.31 39.02 -31.49
N LEU A 7 2.58 39.21 -31.89
CA LEU A 7 3.68 38.37 -31.44
C LEU A 7 3.97 38.55 -29.95
N ALA A 8 3.94 39.79 -29.45
CA ALA A 8 4.16 40.08 -28.04
C ALA A 8 3.07 39.49 -27.13
N ALA A 9 1.81 39.46 -27.59
CA ALA A 9 0.70 38.86 -26.84
C ALA A 9 0.82 37.32 -26.73
N ALA A 10 1.40 36.65 -27.73
CA ALA A 10 1.64 35.20 -27.69
C ALA A 10 2.72 34.79 -26.69
N LEU A 11 3.73 35.65 -26.45
CA LEU A 11 4.78 35.39 -25.45
C LEU A 11 4.34 35.66 -24.00
N ALA A 12 3.23 36.39 -23.81
CA ALA A 12 2.67 36.69 -22.49
C ALA A 12 1.63 35.65 -22.03
N ALA A 13 1.34 34.63 -22.84
CA ALA A 13 0.43 33.57 -22.45
C ALA A 13 1.05 32.75 -21.30
N PRO A 14 0.34 32.60 -20.16
CA PRO A 14 0.84 31.79 -19.06
C PRO A 14 0.99 30.34 -19.53
N LEU A 15 2.20 29.78 -19.43
CA LEU A 15 2.39 28.34 -19.61
C LEU A 15 1.60 27.62 -18.52
N ALA A 16 0.74 26.67 -18.91
CA ALA A 16 0.06 25.83 -17.96
C ALA A 16 1.10 25.06 -17.13
N ALA A 17 1.18 25.36 -15.83
CA ALA A 17 2.01 24.58 -14.91
C ALA A 17 1.43 23.16 -14.84
N THR A 18 2.15 22.19 -15.37
CA THR A 18 1.79 20.78 -15.21
C THR A 18 2.24 20.37 -13.81
N ALA A 19 1.31 19.90 -12.97
CA ALA A 19 1.66 19.39 -11.65
C ALA A 19 2.58 18.18 -11.81
N GLN A 20 3.68 18.15 -11.07
CA GLN A 20 4.49 16.93 -10.98
C GLN A 20 3.67 15.86 -10.27
N ASP A 21 3.68 14.65 -10.82
CA ASP A 21 3.06 13.50 -10.16
C ASP A 21 3.67 13.31 -8.77
N LEU A 22 2.82 12.97 -7.80
CA LEU A 22 3.29 12.67 -6.45
C LEU A 22 4.13 11.38 -6.47
N PRO A 23 5.17 11.28 -5.62
CA PRO A 23 5.91 10.03 -5.45
C PRO A 23 4.95 8.90 -5.05
N THR A 24 4.98 7.80 -5.81
CA THR A 24 4.22 6.59 -5.50
C THR A 24 5.11 5.56 -4.82
N SER A 25 4.54 4.77 -3.91
CA SER A 25 5.20 3.59 -3.34
C SER A 25 4.35 2.35 -3.61
N PRO A 26 4.98 1.18 -3.85
CA PRO A 26 4.28 -0.09 -3.73
C PRO A 26 3.62 -0.22 -2.36
N TYR A 27 2.45 -0.85 -2.33
CA TYR A 27 1.73 -1.19 -1.10
C TYR A 27 1.37 -2.67 -1.12
N LEU A 28 1.12 -3.24 0.06
CA LEU A 28 0.68 -4.62 0.20
C LEU A 28 -0.87 -4.68 0.06
N PRO A 29 -1.41 -5.31 -1.00
CA PRO A 29 -2.85 -5.48 -1.15
C PRO A 29 -3.40 -6.43 -0.07
N LEU A 30 -4.66 -6.20 0.34
CA LEU A 30 -5.30 -7.01 1.38
C LEU A 30 -5.37 -8.50 1.00
N SER A 31 -5.69 -8.82 -0.26
CA SER A 31 -5.77 -10.21 -0.73
C SER A 31 -4.42 -10.92 -0.58
N MET A 32 -3.33 -10.26 -1.01
CA MET A 32 -1.98 -10.81 -0.88
C MET A 32 -1.56 -10.98 0.59
N ALA A 33 -1.95 -10.05 1.47
CA ALA A 33 -1.71 -10.18 2.91
C ALA A 33 -2.47 -11.37 3.51
N LEU A 34 -3.70 -11.60 3.07
CA LEU A 34 -4.50 -12.75 3.51
C LEU A 34 -3.90 -14.07 3.01
N ASP A 35 -3.51 -14.14 1.74
CA ASP A 35 -2.87 -15.33 1.15
C ASP A 35 -1.59 -15.69 1.92
N ALA A 36 -0.75 -14.69 2.21
CA ALA A 36 0.47 -14.89 2.99
C ALA A 36 0.18 -15.35 4.42
N ALA A 37 -0.81 -14.73 5.09
CA ALA A 37 -1.18 -15.10 6.46
C ALA A 37 -1.74 -16.52 6.54
N SER A 38 -2.61 -16.90 5.60
CA SER A 38 -3.17 -18.24 5.50
C SER A 38 -2.12 -19.30 5.19
N ALA A 39 -1.18 -19.01 4.28
CA ALA A 39 -0.08 -19.92 3.97
C ALA A 39 0.83 -20.17 5.19
N ALA A 40 1.17 -19.11 5.94
CA ALA A 40 1.97 -19.23 7.15
C ALA A 40 1.22 -20.02 8.25
N LEU A 41 -0.08 -19.76 8.42
CA LEU A 41 -0.91 -20.47 9.38
C LEU A 41 -0.97 -21.97 9.06
N ALA A 42 -1.16 -22.32 7.79
CA ALA A 42 -1.18 -23.70 7.32
C ALA A 42 0.17 -24.40 7.56
N ALA A 43 1.28 -23.75 7.23
CA ALA A 43 2.62 -24.30 7.49
C ALA A 43 2.86 -24.56 8.98
N CYS A 44 2.47 -23.62 9.85
CA CYS A 44 2.55 -23.84 11.31
C CYS A 44 1.68 -25.01 11.76
N ALA A 45 0.48 -25.17 11.21
CA ALA A 45 -0.41 -26.27 11.54
C ALA A 45 0.16 -27.62 11.09
N ASP A 46 0.77 -27.70 9.89
CA ASP A 46 1.43 -28.90 9.36
C ASP A 46 2.61 -29.34 10.23
N GLU A 47 3.28 -28.39 10.91
CA GLU A 47 4.35 -28.64 11.89
C GLU A 47 3.82 -28.95 13.31
N GLY A 48 2.49 -28.93 13.52
CA GLY A 48 1.86 -29.20 14.80
C GLY A 48 1.86 -28.00 15.78
N HIS A 49 1.98 -26.78 15.28
CA HIS A 49 2.00 -25.55 16.06
C HIS A 49 0.65 -24.79 16.00
N ASN A 50 0.15 -24.37 17.16
CA ASN A 50 -1.05 -23.52 17.26
C ASN A 50 -0.65 -22.04 17.41
N ALA A 51 -0.28 -21.41 16.30
CA ALA A 51 0.21 -20.03 16.27
C ALA A 51 -0.86 -19.01 15.82
N SER A 52 -0.63 -17.73 16.13
CA SER A 52 -1.36 -16.62 15.50
C SER A 52 -0.42 -15.91 14.51
N VAL A 53 -0.98 -15.38 13.42
CA VAL A 53 -0.21 -14.71 12.35
C VAL A 53 -0.71 -13.29 12.17
N ALA A 54 0.20 -12.32 12.19
CA ALA A 54 -0.08 -10.92 11.91
C ALA A 54 0.72 -10.45 10.70
N VAL A 55 0.07 -9.76 9.77
CA VAL A 55 0.74 -9.13 8.62
C VAL A 55 0.58 -7.62 8.75
N VAL A 56 1.72 -6.92 8.84
CA VAL A 56 1.79 -5.47 9.04
C VAL A 56 2.33 -4.83 7.76
N SER A 57 1.65 -3.81 7.25
CA SER A 57 2.11 -3.06 6.09
C SER A 57 3.20 -2.05 6.45
N ARG A 58 3.84 -1.50 5.42
CA ARG A 58 4.97 -0.55 5.54
C ARG A 58 4.65 0.70 6.37
N ASP A 59 3.39 1.11 6.40
CA ASP A 59 2.86 2.22 7.20
C ASP A 59 2.66 1.87 8.69
N GLY A 60 2.94 0.63 9.09
CA GLY A 60 2.77 0.14 10.45
C GLY A 60 1.36 -0.35 10.78
N ALA A 61 0.41 -0.30 9.83
CA ALA A 61 -0.93 -0.81 10.05
C ALA A 61 -1.00 -2.33 9.92
N THR A 62 -1.71 -2.99 10.84
CA THR A 62 -2.04 -4.41 10.72
C THR A 62 -3.09 -4.59 9.62
N LYS A 63 -2.74 -5.33 8.57
CA LYS A 63 -3.63 -5.67 7.45
C LYS A 63 -4.48 -6.89 7.75
N VAL A 64 -3.86 -7.89 8.39
CA VAL A 64 -4.47 -9.18 8.73
C VAL A 64 -3.95 -9.64 10.08
N LEU A 65 -4.85 -10.16 10.92
CA LEU A 65 -4.53 -10.89 12.14
C LEU A 65 -5.37 -12.16 12.15
N LEU A 66 -4.72 -13.33 12.09
CA LEU A 66 -5.35 -14.63 12.18
C LEU A 66 -4.96 -15.29 13.49
N LYS A 67 -5.95 -15.77 14.24
CA LYS A 67 -5.76 -16.54 15.46
C LYS A 67 -6.12 -18.00 15.18
N ALA A 68 -5.15 -18.92 15.28
CA ALA A 68 -5.47 -20.35 15.16
C ALA A 68 -6.31 -20.83 16.34
N ASP A 69 -7.08 -21.88 16.11
CA ASP A 69 -7.68 -22.67 17.18
C ASP A 69 -6.60 -23.19 18.13
N ASN A 70 -6.89 -23.22 19.43
CA ASN A 70 -5.97 -23.63 20.50
C ASN A 70 -4.67 -22.78 20.63
N SER A 71 -4.55 -21.65 19.90
CA SER A 71 -3.42 -20.74 20.08
C SER A 71 -3.51 -19.97 21.40
N GLY A 72 -2.36 -19.80 22.06
CA GLY A 72 -2.30 -19.15 23.37
C GLY A 72 -2.93 -17.73 23.36
N PRO A 73 -3.59 -17.30 24.45
CA PRO A 73 -4.29 -16.02 24.51
C PRO A 73 -3.35 -14.81 24.35
N HIS A 74 -2.06 -14.97 24.60
CA HIS A 74 -1.04 -13.93 24.43
C HIS A 74 -0.61 -13.72 22.96
N THR A 75 -1.06 -14.57 22.03
CA THR A 75 -0.63 -14.49 20.62
C THR A 75 -1.55 -13.62 19.74
N ALA A 76 -2.81 -13.46 20.16
CA ALA A 76 -3.83 -12.59 19.56
C ALA A 76 -5.07 -12.59 20.49
N SER A 77 -5.80 -11.48 20.55
CA SER A 77 -7.02 -11.29 21.36
C SER A 77 -8.20 -10.82 20.51
#